data_AF-A0A2S2GD59-F1
#
_entry.id   AF-A0A2S2GD59-F1
#
_cell.length_a   1.000
_cell.length_b   1.000
_cell.length_c   1.000
_cell.angle_alpha   90.00
_cell.angle_beta   90.00
_cell.angle_gamma   90.00
#
_symmetry.space_group_name_H-M   'P 1'
#
loop_
_entity.id
_entity.type
_entity.pdbx_description
1 polymer ?
#
loop_
_entity_poly.entity_id
_entity_poly.type
_entity_poly.pdbx_seq_one_letter_code
_entity_poly.pdbx_strand_id
1 'polypeptide(L)'
;MDAVRLIEAGRRALAVTGGAPAVMAEAWQAQALARAVGGRLAGCGPAELRTEARQLSEIGGLGTVVALDGPAVPVGAVRASLLTEVTDAHRALTDLGDLLGEVGIALVGVACDTEDGLYWQCIEAIDAVDESLDRVHGMLRRLAETPPEYAHERGPDGEHGGERSGEHRTGEPRPEGERVPGHERDGPRAVVRGAAESVARPS
;
A
#
# COMPACT_ATOMS: atom_id res chain seq x y z
N MET A 1 -11.07 -1.71 15.15
CA MET A 1 -12.02 -0.66 14.74
C MET A 1 -12.01 -0.55 13.22
N ASP A 2 -13.15 -0.30 12.60
CA ASP A 2 -13.27 -0.12 11.14
C ASP A 2 -12.77 1.28 10.69
N ALA A 3 -12.26 1.34 9.46
CA ALA A 3 -11.72 2.55 8.84
C ALA A 3 -12.70 3.73 8.84
N VAL A 4 -13.96 3.52 8.44
CA VAL A 4 -14.97 4.58 8.33
C VAL A 4 -15.17 5.28 9.67
N ARG A 5 -15.23 4.51 10.76
CA ARG A 5 -15.39 5.07 12.11
C ARG A 5 -14.19 5.91 12.56
N LEU A 6 -12.97 5.52 12.16
CA LEU A 6 -11.76 6.28 12.46
C LEU A 6 -11.70 7.57 11.64
N ILE A 7 -12.10 7.52 10.38
CA ILE A 7 -12.18 8.70 9.50
C ILE A 7 -13.18 9.71 10.06
N GLU A 8 -14.37 9.26 10.44
CA GLU A 8 -15.37 10.13 11.08
C GLU A 8 -14.87 10.75 12.39
N ALA A 9 -14.10 10.00 13.20
CA ALA A 9 -13.45 10.56 14.39
C ALA A 9 -12.41 11.62 14.03
N GLY A 10 -11.67 11.41 12.93
CA GLY A 10 -10.80 12.39 12.27
C GLY A 10 -11.52 13.70 11.97
N ARG A 11 -12.58 13.62 11.17
CA ARG A 11 -13.37 14.79 10.76
C ARG A 11 -13.95 15.56 11.95
N ARG A 12 -14.50 14.85 12.95
CA ARG A 12 -15.02 15.48 14.16
C ARG A 12 -13.93 16.21 14.96
N ALA A 13 -12.75 15.62 15.08
CA ALA A 13 -11.63 16.24 15.77
C ALA A 13 -11.18 17.51 15.03
N LEU A 14 -10.96 17.42 13.72
CA LEU A 14 -10.59 18.56 12.88
C LEU A 14 -11.60 19.70 12.99
N ALA A 15 -12.90 19.41 12.95
CA ALA A 15 -13.98 20.40 13.04
C ALA A 15 -14.01 21.18 14.37
N VAL A 16 -13.46 20.61 15.45
CA VAL A 16 -13.38 21.27 16.76
C VAL A 16 -11.99 21.80 17.09
N THR A 17 -10.97 21.50 16.26
CA THR A 17 -9.63 22.04 16.47
C THR A 17 -9.57 23.53 16.17
N GLY A 18 -8.81 24.25 16.98
CA GLY A 18 -8.51 25.68 16.79
C GLY A 18 -7.02 25.93 16.89
N GLY A 19 -6.50 26.74 15.96
CA GLY A 19 -5.10 27.15 15.93
C GLY A 19 -4.16 26.19 15.19
N ALA A 20 -3.04 26.75 14.71
CA ALA A 20 -2.08 26.08 13.84
C ALA A 20 -1.54 24.75 14.39
N PRO A 21 -1.09 24.63 15.66
CA PRO A 21 -0.52 23.37 16.16
C PRO A 21 -1.53 22.23 16.21
N ALA A 22 -2.80 22.52 16.51
CA ALA A 22 -3.86 21.53 16.57
C ALA A 22 -4.22 21.00 15.17
N VAL A 23 -4.32 21.90 14.18
CA VAL A 23 -4.52 21.53 12.78
C VAL A 23 -3.37 20.67 12.26
N MET A 24 -2.12 21.03 12.57
CA MET A 24 -0.94 20.22 12.19
C MET A 24 -0.97 18.82 12.81
N ALA A 25 -1.41 18.70 14.08
CA ALA A 25 -1.54 17.40 14.74
C ALA A 25 -2.62 16.53 14.07
N GLU A 26 -3.78 17.12 13.73
CA GLU A 26 -4.85 16.41 13.02
C GLU A 26 -4.44 16.00 11.60
N ALA A 27 -3.68 16.85 10.90
CA ALA A 27 -3.11 16.52 9.59
C ALA A 27 -2.19 15.30 9.67
N TRP A 28 -1.31 15.24 10.67
CA TRP A 28 -0.44 14.09 10.88
C TRP A 28 -1.23 12.81 11.23
N GLN A 29 -2.31 12.93 12.01
CA GLN A 29 -3.21 11.81 12.31
C GLN A 29 -3.93 11.30 11.06
N ALA A 30 -4.42 12.21 10.20
CA ALA A 30 -5.06 11.86 8.94
C ALA A 30 -4.07 11.15 8.01
N GLN A 31 -2.81 11.62 7.94
CA GLN A 31 -1.77 10.96 7.15
C GLN A 31 -1.41 9.58 7.70
N ALA A 32 -1.32 9.43 9.03
CA ALA A 32 -1.12 8.13 9.64
C ALA A 32 -2.28 7.16 9.35
N LEU A 33 -3.51 7.66 9.34
CA LEU A 33 -4.69 6.87 8.98
C LEU A 33 -4.68 6.48 7.50
N ALA A 34 -4.32 7.40 6.60
CA ALA A 34 -4.19 7.13 5.17
C ALA A 34 -3.16 6.02 4.91
N ARG A 35 -1.98 6.09 5.54
CA ARG A 35 -0.96 5.05 5.46
C ARG A 35 -1.45 3.69 5.98
N ALA A 36 -2.17 3.70 7.11
CA ALA A 36 -2.71 2.47 7.69
C ALA A 36 -3.78 1.83 6.78
N VAL A 37 -4.69 2.63 6.20
CA VAL A 37 -5.68 2.16 5.22
C VAL A 37 -4.98 1.60 3.97
N GLY A 38 -3.97 2.30 3.45
CA GLY A 38 -3.13 1.83 2.34
C GLY A 38 -2.47 0.48 2.65
N GLY A 39 -1.84 0.34 3.81
CA GLY A 39 -1.22 -0.92 4.24
C GLY A 39 -2.21 -2.08 4.35
N ARG A 40 -3.42 -1.82 4.87
CA ARG A 40 -4.50 -2.83 4.95
C ARG A 40 -5.00 -3.24 3.58
N LEU A 41 -5.21 -2.30 2.67
CA LEU A 41 -5.65 -2.59 1.29
C LEU A 41 -4.55 -3.29 0.48
N ALA A 42 -3.28 -2.96 0.70
CA ALA A 42 -2.16 -3.64 0.05
C ALA A 42 -2.06 -5.12 0.48
N GLY A 43 -2.31 -5.42 1.76
CA GLY A 43 -2.23 -6.77 2.31
C GLY A 43 -3.47 -7.63 2.09
N CYS A 44 -4.66 -7.06 2.23
CA CYS A 44 -5.92 -7.82 2.27
C CYS A 44 -6.98 -7.32 1.26
N GLY A 45 -6.72 -6.23 0.55
CA GLY A 45 -7.67 -5.62 -0.38
C GLY A 45 -7.66 -6.25 -1.78
N PRO A 46 -8.53 -5.73 -2.68
CA PRO A 46 -8.61 -6.15 -4.07
C PRO A 46 -7.26 -6.04 -4.78
N ALA A 47 -6.96 -6.99 -5.67
CA ALA A 47 -5.65 -7.12 -6.30
C ALA A 47 -5.29 -5.88 -7.14
N GLU A 48 -6.29 -5.27 -7.76
CA GLU A 48 -6.22 -4.10 -8.63
C GLU A 48 -5.75 -2.85 -7.87
N LEU A 49 -5.97 -2.82 -6.55
CA LEU A 49 -5.61 -1.69 -5.70
C LEU A 49 -4.22 -1.81 -5.08
N ARG A 50 -3.64 -3.02 -5.01
CA ARG A 50 -2.47 -3.30 -4.17
C ARG A 50 -1.27 -2.39 -4.45
N THR A 51 -1.00 -2.06 -5.70
CA THR A 51 0.11 -1.17 -6.08
C THR A 51 -0.08 0.24 -5.52
N GLU A 52 -1.25 0.86 -5.75
CA GLU A 52 -1.53 2.22 -5.25
C GLU A 52 -1.67 2.22 -3.73
N ALA A 53 -2.28 1.18 -3.17
CA ALA A 53 -2.43 1.02 -1.73
C ALA A 53 -1.06 0.92 -1.04
N ARG A 54 -0.09 0.23 -1.67
CA ARG A 54 1.28 0.18 -1.18
C ARG A 54 1.95 1.55 -1.26
N GLN A 55 1.79 2.26 -2.38
CA GLN A 55 2.33 3.61 -2.52
C GLN A 55 1.75 4.55 -1.46
N LEU A 56 0.43 4.53 -1.25
CA LEU A 56 -0.25 5.28 -0.19
C LEU A 56 0.30 4.95 1.20
N SER A 57 0.63 3.68 1.46
CA SER A 57 1.21 3.26 2.75
C SER A 57 2.61 3.84 3.02
N GLU A 58 3.30 4.27 1.96
CA GLU A 58 4.68 4.77 2.00
C GLU A 58 4.75 6.31 2.00
N ILE A 59 3.64 7.03 1.70
CA ILE A 59 3.62 8.50 1.63
C ILE A 59 3.95 9.14 2.99
N GLY A 60 4.96 10.01 2.98
CA GLY A 60 5.40 10.76 4.16
C GLY A 60 6.14 9.90 5.20
N GLY A 61 6.65 8.72 4.81
CA GLY A 61 7.21 7.70 5.72
C GLY A 61 8.69 7.81 6.11
N LEU A 62 9.45 8.81 5.65
CA LEU A 62 10.91 8.89 5.95
C LEU A 62 11.39 10.23 6.55
N GLY A 63 10.51 11.24 6.69
CA GLY A 63 10.88 12.57 7.20
C GLY A 63 10.31 12.95 8.57
N THR A 64 9.30 12.24 9.09
CA THR A 64 8.44 12.72 10.20
C THR A 64 8.76 12.16 11.59
N VAL A 65 9.94 11.56 11.80
CA VAL A 65 10.38 11.08 13.15
C VAL A 65 11.56 11.90 13.72
N VAL A 66 12.14 12.85 12.99
CA VAL A 66 13.26 13.66 13.51
C VAL A 66 13.11 15.14 13.18
N ALA A 67 11.98 15.75 13.56
CA ALA A 67 11.98 17.16 13.91
C ALA A 67 12.09 17.23 15.44
N LEU A 68 13.29 17.50 15.92
CA LEU A 68 13.64 17.65 17.33
C LEU A 68 12.83 18.76 18.07
N ASP A 69 11.95 19.49 17.39
CA ASP A 69 11.13 20.57 17.97
C ASP A 69 9.68 20.67 17.42
N GLY A 70 9.17 19.64 16.72
CA GLY A 70 7.76 19.59 16.31
C GLY A 70 6.84 19.08 17.43
N PRO A 71 5.52 19.37 17.44
CA PRO A 71 4.62 18.85 18.47
C PRO A 71 4.62 17.32 18.43
N ALA A 72 5.36 16.73 19.37
CA ALA A 72 5.56 15.30 19.47
C ALA A 72 4.23 14.63 19.80
N VAL A 73 3.57 14.06 18.80
CA VAL A 73 2.45 13.15 19.04
C VAL A 73 3.04 11.88 19.65
N PRO A 74 2.71 11.52 20.91
CA PRO A 74 3.22 10.31 21.51
C PRO A 74 2.83 9.11 20.64
N VAL A 75 3.78 8.21 20.38
CA VAL A 75 3.62 7.02 19.54
C VAL A 75 2.43 6.11 19.97
N GLY A 76 1.90 6.28 21.19
CA GLY A 76 0.69 5.62 21.69
C GLY A 76 -0.65 6.35 21.48
N ALA A 77 -0.67 7.54 20.86
CA ALA A 77 -1.85 8.37 20.63
C ALA A 77 -2.30 8.42 19.15
N VAL A 78 -1.71 7.59 18.29
CA VAL A 78 -2.04 7.56 16.86
C VAL A 78 -3.34 6.77 16.66
N ARG A 79 -4.42 7.44 16.28
CA ARG A 79 -5.74 6.79 16.08
C ARG A 79 -5.70 5.67 15.05
N ALA A 80 -4.82 5.81 14.05
CA ALA A 80 -4.58 4.81 13.02
C ALA A 80 -4.18 3.43 13.58
N SER A 81 -3.58 3.36 14.77
CA SER A 81 -3.22 2.09 15.43
C SER A 81 -4.44 1.24 15.82
N LEU A 82 -5.62 1.86 15.95
CA LEU A 82 -6.88 1.18 16.26
C LEU A 82 -7.52 0.50 15.03
N LEU A 83 -6.98 0.75 13.84
CA LEU A 83 -7.48 0.20 12.58
C LEU A 83 -7.23 -1.31 12.55
N THR A 84 -8.32 -2.09 12.52
CA THR A 84 -8.25 -3.56 12.48
C THR A 84 -8.75 -4.13 11.16
N GLU A 85 -9.47 -3.36 10.35
CA GLU A 85 -10.05 -3.80 9.10
C GLU A 85 -10.50 -2.61 8.24
N VAL A 86 -10.70 -2.89 6.95
CA VAL A 86 -11.34 -1.99 5.99
C VAL A 86 -12.47 -2.81 5.38
N THR A 87 -13.69 -2.65 5.90
CA THR A 87 -14.83 -3.51 5.54
C THR A 87 -15.36 -3.22 4.14
N ASP A 88 -15.45 -1.94 3.80
CA ASP A 88 -15.88 -1.44 2.49
C ASP A 88 -14.78 -0.53 1.94
N ALA A 89 -14.02 -1.03 0.96
CA ALA A 89 -12.91 -0.31 0.38
C ALA A 89 -13.36 0.95 -0.35
N HIS A 90 -14.47 0.91 -1.08
CA HIS A 90 -14.96 2.07 -1.83
C HIS A 90 -15.35 3.17 -0.85
N ARG A 91 -16.21 2.85 0.12
CA ARG A 91 -16.65 3.83 1.11
C ARG A 91 -15.50 4.39 1.95
N ALA A 92 -14.61 3.53 2.43
CA ALA A 92 -13.47 3.97 3.22
C ALA A 92 -12.54 4.90 2.43
N LEU A 93 -12.33 4.64 1.13
CA LEU A 93 -11.54 5.51 0.27
C LEU A 93 -12.24 6.84 -0.03
N THR A 94 -13.55 6.83 -0.28
CA THR A 94 -14.33 8.08 -0.44
C THR A 94 -14.26 8.94 0.82
N ASP A 95 -14.58 8.36 1.98
CA ASP A 95 -14.58 9.09 3.25
C ASP A 95 -13.17 9.59 3.61
N LEU A 96 -12.12 8.81 3.29
CA LEU A 96 -10.73 9.22 3.49
C LEU A 96 -10.35 10.39 2.57
N GLY A 97 -10.78 10.37 1.32
CA GLY A 97 -10.60 11.48 0.38
C GLY A 97 -11.24 12.77 0.91
N ASP A 98 -12.46 12.69 1.43
CA ASP A 98 -13.15 13.84 2.03
C ASP A 98 -12.38 14.41 3.24
N LEU A 99 -11.92 13.53 4.15
CA LEU A 99 -11.12 13.95 5.30
C LEU A 99 -9.81 14.61 4.86
N LEU A 100 -9.10 14.03 3.89
CA LEU A 100 -7.85 14.60 3.38
C LEU A 100 -8.08 15.96 2.72
N GLY A 101 -9.19 16.13 1.99
CA GLY A 101 -9.59 17.44 1.43
C GLY A 101 -9.85 18.49 2.52
N GLU A 102 -10.58 18.13 3.58
CA GLU A 102 -10.81 19.02 4.73
C GLU A 102 -9.51 19.41 5.43
N VAL A 103 -8.60 18.44 5.62
CA VAL A 103 -7.27 18.69 6.19
C VAL A 103 -6.45 19.63 5.30
N GLY A 104 -6.44 19.41 3.99
CA GLY A 104 -5.73 20.26 3.03
C GLY A 104 -6.21 21.71 3.10
N ILE A 105 -7.52 21.94 3.13
CA ILE A 105 -8.11 23.29 3.28
C ILE A 105 -7.66 23.93 4.60
N ALA A 106 -7.69 23.19 5.71
CA ALA A 106 -7.27 23.70 7.01
C ALA A 106 -5.77 24.06 7.02
N LEU A 107 -4.92 23.24 6.41
CA LEU A 107 -3.48 23.49 6.29
C LEU A 107 -3.16 24.74 5.46
N VAL A 108 -3.90 24.98 4.37
CA VAL A 108 -3.76 26.21 3.59
C VAL A 108 -4.07 27.43 4.45
N GLY A 109 -5.14 27.39 5.24
CA GLY A 109 -5.47 28.47 6.18
C GLY A 109 -4.33 28.73 7.18
N VAL A 110 -3.78 27.67 7.78
CA VAL A 110 -2.63 27.78 8.68
C VAL A 110 -1.39 28.36 7.98
N ALA A 111 -1.10 27.93 6.76
CA ALA A 111 0.03 28.42 5.98
C ALA A 111 -0.11 29.91 5.64
N CYS A 112 -1.33 30.40 5.43
CA CYS A 112 -1.60 31.82 5.20
C CYS A 112 -1.47 32.67 6.46
N ASP A 113 -1.80 32.12 7.63
CA ASP A 113 -1.83 32.85 8.91
C ASP A 113 -0.49 32.80 9.69
N THR A 114 0.45 31.95 9.30
CA THR A 114 1.72 31.78 10.03
C THR A 114 2.79 32.78 9.59
N GLU A 115 3.38 33.52 10.56
CA GLU A 115 4.42 34.52 10.28
C GLU A 115 5.84 33.93 10.19
N ASP A 116 6.21 32.87 10.95
CA ASP A 116 7.43 32.07 10.72
C ASP A 116 7.46 30.79 11.59
N GLY A 117 8.12 29.73 11.09
CA GLY A 117 8.39 28.46 11.80
C GLY A 117 7.55 27.25 11.37
N LEU A 118 6.28 27.45 11.02
CA LEU A 118 5.37 26.37 10.58
C LEU A 118 5.09 26.37 9.07
N TYR A 119 5.41 27.46 8.34
CA TYR A 119 5.10 27.58 6.91
C TYR A 119 5.61 26.38 6.10
N TRP A 120 6.90 26.07 6.21
CA TRP A 120 7.49 24.96 5.47
C TRP A 120 6.89 23.60 5.86
N GLN A 121 6.62 23.39 7.15
CA GLN A 121 5.95 22.18 7.62
C GLN A 121 4.51 22.06 7.07
N CYS A 122 3.81 23.18 6.91
CA CYS A 122 2.49 23.20 6.28
C CYS A 122 2.59 22.84 4.79
N ILE A 123 3.59 23.37 4.07
CA ILE A 123 3.81 23.02 2.65
C ILE A 123 4.10 21.53 2.49
N GLU A 124 4.98 20.96 3.32
CA GLU A 124 5.25 19.50 3.31
C GLU A 124 4.00 18.68 3.65
N ALA A 125 3.18 19.14 4.59
CA ALA A 125 1.94 18.47 4.94
C ALA A 125 0.90 18.56 3.80
N ILE A 126 0.79 19.70 3.12
CA ILE A 126 -0.10 19.88 1.96
C ILE A 126 0.32 18.97 0.81
N ASP A 127 1.62 18.90 0.49
CA ASP A 127 2.15 18.01 -0.54
C ASP A 127 1.85 16.53 -0.23
N ALA A 128 2.05 16.12 1.02
CA ALA A 128 1.72 14.76 1.46
C ALA A 128 0.21 14.45 1.36
N VAL A 129 -0.65 15.42 1.67
CA VAL A 129 -2.11 15.30 1.53
C VAL A 129 -2.51 15.20 0.05
N ASP A 130 -1.94 16.03 -0.82
CA ASP A 130 -2.20 16.03 -2.25
C ASP A 130 -1.78 14.71 -2.90
N GLU A 131 -0.56 14.24 -2.60
CA GLU A 131 -0.10 12.94 -3.08
C GLU A 131 -1.02 11.81 -2.59
N SER A 132 -1.48 11.87 -1.34
CA SER A 132 -2.40 10.87 -0.78
C SER A 132 -3.76 10.90 -1.47
N LEU A 133 -4.30 12.08 -1.77
CA LEU A 133 -5.53 12.26 -2.53
C LEU A 133 -5.41 11.69 -3.93
N ASP A 134 -4.28 11.91 -4.61
CA ASP A 134 -4.02 11.33 -5.93
C ASP A 134 -4.07 9.80 -5.90
N ARG A 135 -3.48 9.16 -4.88
CA ARG A 135 -3.56 7.69 -4.72
C ARG A 135 -4.98 7.23 -4.44
N VAL A 136 -5.70 7.93 -3.57
CA VAL A 136 -7.09 7.62 -3.23
C VAL A 136 -7.98 7.71 -4.47
N HIS A 137 -7.89 8.79 -5.23
CA HIS A 137 -8.63 8.96 -6.49
C HIS A 137 -8.25 7.92 -7.54
N GLY A 138 -6.97 7.57 -7.64
CA GLY A 138 -6.50 6.49 -8.49
C GLY A 138 -7.14 5.14 -8.16
N MET A 139 -7.24 4.80 -6.87
CA MET A 139 -7.91 3.58 -6.41
C MET A 139 -9.43 3.62 -6.64
N LEU A 140 -10.10 4.73 -6.37
CA LEU A 140 -11.53 4.88 -6.62
C LEU A 140 -11.86 4.73 -8.11
N ARG A 141 -11.04 5.28 -8.99
CA ARG A 141 -11.19 5.09 -10.44
C ARG A 141 -11.08 3.62 -10.85
N ARG A 142 -10.11 2.87 -10.30
CA ARG A 142 -9.97 1.43 -10.58
C ARG A 142 -11.14 0.60 -10.07
N LEU A 143 -11.71 0.96 -8.91
CA LEU A 143 -12.93 0.33 -8.40
C LEU A 143 -14.13 0.59 -9.32
N ALA A 144 -14.24 1.79 -9.90
CA ALA A 144 -15.30 2.11 -10.86
C ALA A 144 -15.11 1.40 -12.22
N GLU A 145 -13.87 1.18 -12.65
CA GLU A 145 -13.53 0.45 -13.88
C GLU A 145 -13.71 -1.07 -13.76
N THR A 146 -13.76 -1.59 -12.53
CA THR A 146 -13.97 -3.02 -12.24
C THR A 146 -15.42 -3.23 -11.80
N PRO A 147 -16.40 -3.36 -12.72
CA PRO A 147 -17.74 -3.76 -12.35
C PRO A 147 -17.71 -5.12 -11.61
N PRO A 148 -18.66 -5.39 -10.71
CA PRO A 148 -18.70 -6.63 -9.92
C PRO A 148 -19.14 -7.84 -10.76
N GLU A 149 -18.36 -8.20 -11.77
CA GLU A 149 -18.47 -9.41 -12.58
C GLU A 149 -17.00 -9.73 -12.93
N TYR A 150 -16.34 -10.81 -12.46
CA TYR A 150 -16.72 -12.21 -12.43
C TYR A 150 -15.94 -12.91 -11.30
N ALA A 151 -16.64 -13.48 -10.32
CA ALA A 151 -16.11 -14.64 -9.63
C ALA A 151 -16.04 -15.75 -10.69
N HIS A 152 -14.90 -15.88 -11.36
CA HIS A 152 -14.62 -17.11 -12.07
C HIS A 152 -14.47 -18.17 -10.98
N GLU A 153 -15.57 -18.88 -10.73
CA GLU A 153 -15.56 -20.19 -10.13
C GLU A 153 -14.50 -21.00 -10.87
N ARG A 154 -13.29 -21.03 -10.30
CA ARG A 154 -12.31 -22.05 -10.62
C ARG A 154 -12.78 -23.32 -9.91
N GLY A 155 -13.91 -23.85 -10.37
CA GLY A 155 -14.34 -25.20 -10.04
C GLY A 155 -13.45 -26.18 -10.80
N PRO A 156 -12.67 -27.03 -10.12
CA PRO A 156 -12.01 -28.14 -10.76
C PRO A 156 -13.03 -29.25 -10.95
N ASP A 157 -13.94 -29.09 -11.92
CA ASP A 157 -14.88 -30.14 -12.27
C ASP A 157 -14.19 -31.08 -13.27
N GLY A 158 -13.27 -31.88 -12.72
CA GLY A 158 -13.22 -33.26 -13.15
C GLY A 158 -14.49 -33.93 -12.63
N GLU A 159 -15.28 -34.55 -13.52
CA GLU A 159 -15.37 -36.01 -13.56
C GLU A 159 -16.48 -36.51 -14.51
N HIS A 160 -16.07 -37.50 -15.32
CA HIS A 160 -16.79 -38.72 -15.68
C HIS A 160 -18.11 -38.66 -16.48
N GLY A 161 -18.03 -39.12 -17.74
CA GLY A 161 -19.18 -39.71 -18.44
C GLY A 161 -18.93 -39.98 -19.92
N GLY A 162 -18.51 -41.20 -20.28
CA GLY A 162 -18.39 -41.61 -21.68
C GLY A 162 -17.85 -43.03 -21.84
N GLU A 163 -18.69 -44.02 -21.56
CA GLU A 163 -18.39 -45.45 -21.66
C GLU A 163 -18.26 -45.98 -23.11
N ARG A 164 -17.28 -46.87 -23.28
CA ARG A 164 -17.25 -48.13 -24.08
C ARG A 164 -17.43 -48.08 -25.61
N SER A 165 -16.44 -48.62 -26.33
CA SER A 165 -16.45 -50.00 -26.88
C SER A 165 -15.61 -50.10 -28.17
N GLY A 166 -14.74 -51.11 -28.28
CA GLY A 166 -14.02 -51.40 -29.53
C GLY A 166 -12.73 -52.21 -29.34
N GLU A 167 -12.82 -53.50 -29.66
CA GLU A 167 -11.83 -54.57 -29.50
C GLU A 167 -10.59 -54.55 -30.42
N HIS A 168 -9.60 -55.36 -30.00
CA HIS A 168 -8.75 -56.26 -30.83
C HIS A 168 -7.46 -55.71 -31.50
N ARG A 169 -6.28 -56.03 -30.94
CA ARG A 169 -5.36 -57.14 -31.36
C ARG A 169 -3.90 -56.97 -30.88
N THR A 170 -3.42 -58.04 -30.24
CA THR A 170 -2.13 -58.74 -30.37
C THR A 170 -0.96 -58.08 -31.13
N GLY A 171 0.21 -58.06 -30.46
CA GLY A 171 1.52 -58.12 -31.10
C GLY A 171 2.67 -57.43 -30.34
N GLU A 172 3.47 -58.19 -29.58
CA GLU A 172 4.90 -57.91 -29.35
C GLU A 172 5.73 -58.77 -30.34
N PRO A 173 7.03 -58.52 -30.65
CA PRO A 173 8.04 -57.84 -29.83
C PRO A 173 9.04 -56.89 -30.57
N ARG A 174 9.87 -56.22 -29.74
CA ARG A 174 11.20 -55.54 -29.90
C ARG A 174 12.09 -55.89 -31.12
N PRO A 175 13.01 -54.99 -31.58
CA PRO A 175 14.29 -54.81 -30.86
C PRO A 175 15.02 -53.43 -30.91
N GLU A 176 15.89 -53.28 -29.91
CA GLU A 176 17.23 -52.68 -29.84
C GLU A 176 17.73 -51.62 -30.85
N GLY A 177 18.27 -50.53 -30.28
CA GLY A 177 19.30 -49.66 -30.83
C GLY A 177 19.38 -48.38 -29.99
N GLU A 178 20.49 -47.73 -29.69
CA GLU A 178 21.93 -48.00 -29.73
C GLU A 178 22.53 -46.88 -28.85
N ARG A 179 23.69 -47.13 -28.22
CA ARG A 179 24.45 -46.15 -27.40
C ARG A 179 24.94 -45.00 -28.34
N VAL A 180 25.34 -43.79 -27.92
CA VAL A 180 26.49 -43.37 -27.10
C VAL A 180 26.41 -41.80 -26.87
N PRO A 181 27.44 -41.08 -26.35
CA PRO A 181 27.49 -40.48 -25.02
C PRO A 181 27.39 -38.94 -24.96
N GLY A 182 27.13 -38.41 -23.77
CA GLY A 182 27.21 -36.99 -23.45
C GLY A 182 28.65 -36.45 -23.53
N HIS A 183 28.83 -35.38 -24.29
CA HIS A 183 30.06 -34.63 -24.37
C HIS A 183 30.16 -33.60 -23.24
N GLU A 184 31.20 -33.78 -22.44
CA GLU A 184 31.82 -32.85 -21.51
C GLU A 184 32.05 -31.47 -22.16
N ARG A 185 31.62 -30.38 -21.50
CA ARG A 185 32.22 -29.05 -21.66
C ARG A 185 32.30 -28.33 -20.32
N ASP A 186 33.49 -28.43 -19.78
CA ASP A 186 34.12 -27.56 -18.78
C ASP A 186 34.26 -26.11 -19.29
N GLY A 187 34.25 -25.12 -18.39
CA GLY A 187 34.48 -23.72 -18.73
C GLY A 187 34.02 -22.70 -17.66
N PRO A 188 34.90 -21.85 -17.10
CA PRO A 188 34.75 -21.27 -15.77
C PRO A 188 34.10 -19.89 -15.73
N ARG A 189 33.43 -19.56 -14.62
CA ARG A 189 33.12 -18.17 -14.24
C ARG A 189 33.94 -17.74 -13.04
N ALA A 190 34.93 -16.91 -13.31
CA ALA A 190 35.51 -16.00 -12.33
C ALA A 190 34.54 -14.83 -12.08
N VAL A 191 34.58 -14.28 -10.87
CA VAL A 191 34.94 -12.87 -10.57
C VAL A 191 34.33 -12.45 -9.22
N VAL A 192 35.25 -12.34 -8.24
CA VAL A 192 35.44 -11.26 -7.26
C VAL A 192 34.27 -10.90 -6.33
N ARG A 193 34.41 -11.33 -5.06
CA ARG A 193 33.76 -10.72 -3.89
C ARG A 193 34.77 -9.74 -3.27
N GLY A 194 34.54 -8.44 -3.47
CA GLY A 194 35.27 -7.38 -2.79
C GLY A 194 34.75 -7.22 -1.37
N ALA A 195 35.65 -7.37 -0.39
CA ALA A 195 35.41 -7.13 1.02
C ALA A 195 35.49 -5.63 1.35
N ALA A 196 34.72 -5.26 2.37
CA ALA A 196 34.65 -3.94 2.98
C ALA A 196 35.98 -3.54 3.65
N GLU A 197 36.27 -2.23 3.70
CA GLU A 197 36.90 -1.65 4.88
C GLU A 197 36.79 -0.11 4.94
N SER A 198 36.40 0.35 6.13
CA SER A 198 36.90 1.52 6.86
C SER A 198 36.90 2.91 6.23
N VAL A 199 36.02 3.78 6.74
CA VAL A 199 36.24 5.23 6.75
C VAL A 199 36.20 5.75 8.17
N ALA A 200 37.36 6.24 8.60
CA ALA A 200 37.60 6.97 9.83
C ALA A 200 37.04 8.40 9.76
N ARG A 201 36.60 8.92 10.90
CA ARG A 201 36.25 10.34 11.14
C ARG A 201 37.51 11.19 11.34
N PRO A 202 37.48 12.49 10.98
CA PRO A 202 38.31 13.49 11.64
C PRO A 202 37.50 14.48 12.49
N SER A 203 38.26 15.08 13.41
CA SER A 203 37.92 15.83 14.64
C SER A 203 37.22 17.17 14.46
#